data_AF-A0A3B7A8I3-F1
#
_entry.id   AF-A0A3B7A8I3-F1
#
_cell.length_a   1.000
_cell.length_b   1.000
_cell.length_c   1.000
_cell.angle_alpha   90.00
_cell.angle_beta   90.00
_cell.angle_gamma   90.00
#
_symmetry.space_group_name_H-M   'P 1'
#
loop_
_entity.id
_entity.type
_entity.pdbx_description
1 polymer ?
#
loop_
_entity_poly.entity_id
_entity_poly.type
_entity_poly.pdbx_seq_one_letter_code
_entity_poly.pdbx_strand_id
1 'polypeptide(L)'
;MNQFAIFATLLIVVASAFILPPLWLGLRNPQDKADRKETNVGIFRDQLAELAREKAEGSLAEADFDQARQELQRRLLEEVDPATEGATPIRHGPSRKTAVALMVLLPVCGLLGYGLLGNPKALDPMQTAAPQQMTPEKINEMVSALAAKLKANPDNPQGWLMLARSYKSMGRYDEAVQAFANAESAINNEPDQLASYAETIAMANGRGITGKAVQLVEKALKVDPNHAHSLFLAGAAAMEAGNNKKGLAYWEPLLPQLEPGSEVEQMVRGGIEKMRAGK
;
A
#
# COMPACT_ATOMS: atom_id res chain seq x y z
N MET A 1 -11.51 -5.71 -14.08
CA MET A 1 -10.67 -5.82 -15.28
C MET A 1 -10.85 -4.67 -16.28
N ASN A 2 -12.07 -4.14 -16.50
CA ASN A 2 -12.30 -3.11 -17.54
C ASN A 2 -11.79 -1.69 -17.20
N GLN A 3 -11.85 -1.26 -15.94
CA GLN A 3 -11.55 0.14 -15.61
C GLN A 3 -10.07 0.50 -15.80
N PHE A 4 -9.14 -0.37 -15.36
CA PHE A 4 -7.71 -0.14 -15.54
C PHE A 4 -7.31 -0.05 -17.01
N ALA A 5 -7.81 -0.96 -17.85
CA ALA A 5 -7.54 -0.94 -19.29
C ALA A 5 -8.08 0.33 -19.96
N ILE A 6 -9.26 0.81 -19.54
CA ILE A 6 -9.83 2.08 -20.03
C ILE A 6 -8.93 3.26 -19.67
N PHE A 7 -8.49 3.37 -18.40
CA PHE A 7 -7.62 4.47 -17.97
C PHE A 7 -6.23 4.43 -18.64
N ALA A 8 -5.64 3.25 -18.79
CA ALA A 8 -4.36 3.09 -19.48
C ALA A 8 -4.47 3.48 -20.96
N THR A 9 -5.54 3.06 -21.64
CA THR A 9 -5.77 3.40 -23.05
C THR A 9 -6.02 4.91 -23.21
N LEU A 10 -6.81 5.50 -22.31
CA LEU A 10 -7.12 6.93 -22.35
C LEU A 10 -5.88 7.79 -22.13
N LEU A 11 -4.98 7.38 -21.24
CA LEU A 11 -3.72 8.08 -20.98
C LEU A 11 -2.76 8.01 -22.19
N ILE A 12 -2.70 6.87 -22.87
CA ILE A 12 -1.92 6.71 -24.11
C ILE A 12 -2.48 7.59 -25.25
N VAL A 13 -3.80 7.68 -25.38
CA VAL A 13 -4.46 8.54 -26.38
C VAL A 13 -4.17 10.01 -26.11
N VAL A 14 -4.27 10.45 -24.85
CA VAL A 14 -3.96 11.84 -24.47
C VAL A 14 -2.48 12.15 -24.71
N ALA A 15 -1.56 11.28 -24.30
CA ALA A 15 -0.13 11.49 -24.55
C ALA A 15 0.19 11.57 -26.05
N SER A 16 -0.43 10.71 -26.87
CA SER A 16 -0.25 10.70 -28.32
C SER A 16 -0.81 11.96 -28.98
N ALA A 17 -1.95 12.47 -28.50
CA ALA A 17 -2.59 13.68 -29.00
C ALA A 17 -1.75 14.95 -28.76
N PHE A 18 -0.91 14.98 -27.72
CA PHE A 18 0.02 16.09 -27.49
C PHE A 18 1.33 15.96 -28.27
N ILE A 19 1.79 14.73 -28.52
CA ILE A 19 3.09 14.47 -29.17
C ILE A 19 2.99 14.51 -30.70
N LEU A 20 1.92 13.97 -31.29
CA LEU A 20 1.78 13.82 -32.75
C LEU A 20 1.64 15.15 -33.52
N PRO A 21 0.85 16.15 -33.08
CA PRO A 21 0.68 17.40 -33.82
C PRO A 21 1.98 18.17 -34.07
N PRO A 22 2.85 18.44 -33.08
CA PRO A 22 4.09 19.18 -33.33
C PRO A 22 5.11 18.41 -34.19
N LEU A 23 4.99 17.08 -34.29
CA LEU A 23 5.85 16.25 -35.15
C LEU A 23 5.38 16.20 -36.61
N TRP A 24 4.07 16.22 -36.83
CA TRP A 24 3.48 16.14 -38.16
C TRP A 24 3.40 17.51 -38.82
N LEU A 25 3.08 18.56 -38.06
CA LEU A 25 2.99 19.96 -38.50
C LEU A 25 4.35 20.69 -38.46
N GLY A 26 5.44 19.99 -38.82
CA GLY A 26 6.83 20.45 -38.87
C GLY A 26 7.04 21.98 -38.82
N LEU A 27 7.81 22.43 -37.83
CA LEU A 27 8.26 23.82 -37.68
C LEU A 27 8.71 24.42 -39.03
N ARG A 28 7.91 25.38 -39.52
CA ARG A 28 8.15 26.35 -40.60
C ARG A 28 8.65 25.82 -41.95
N ASN A 29 7.78 25.99 -42.93
CA ASN A 29 7.96 25.62 -44.32
C ASN A 29 9.02 26.52 -45.01
N PRO A 30 9.92 25.99 -45.87
CA PRO A 30 10.87 26.80 -46.66
C PRO A 30 10.19 27.84 -47.58
N GLN A 31 8.92 27.63 -47.92
CA GLN A 31 8.08 28.57 -48.67
C GLN A 31 7.92 29.92 -47.97
N ASP A 32 7.98 29.96 -46.63
CA ASP A 32 7.84 31.19 -45.82
C ASP A 32 9.04 32.14 -46.01
N LYS A 33 10.19 31.64 -46.50
CA LYS A 33 11.35 32.46 -46.88
C LYS A 33 11.24 33.00 -48.30
N ALA A 34 10.66 32.23 -49.23
CA ALA A 34 10.43 32.65 -50.61
C ALA A 34 9.35 33.73 -50.67
N ASP A 35 8.24 33.55 -49.95
CA ASP A 35 7.15 34.52 -49.85
C ASP A 35 7.61 35.87 -49.27
N ARG A 36 8.53 35.86 -48.30
CA ARG A 36 9.09 37.10 -47.72
C ARG A 36 9.98 37.86 -48.70
N LYS A 37 10.81 37.16 -49.47
CA LYS A 37 11.65 37.81 -50.50
C LYS A 37 10.78 38.43 -51.59
N GLU A 38 9.74 37.73 -52.02
CA GLU A 38 8.81 38.23 -53.04
C GLU A 38 8.00 39.43 -52.52
N THR A 39 7.56 39.38 -51.26
CA THR A 39 6.86 40.50 -50.60
C THR A 39 7.76 41.72 -50.43
N ASN A 40 9.01 41.54 -49.99
CA ASN A 40 9.95 42.65 -49.77
C ASN A 40 10.28 43.36 -51.10
N VAL A 41 10.51 42.60 -52.19
CA VAL A 41 10.73 43.17 -53.53
C VAL A 41 9.53 44.00 -54.00
N GLY A 42 8.31 43.58 -53.70
CA GLY A 42 7.09 44.33 -54.00
C GLY A 42 7.07 45.71 -53.32
N ILE A 43 7.36 45.75 -52.01
CA ILE A 43 7.39 47.00 -51.22
C ILE A 43 8.40 47.99 -51.80
N PHE A 44 9.60 47.53 -52.20
CA PHE A 44 10.61 48.40 -52.81
C PHE A 44 10.18 48.96 -54.18
N ARG A 45 9.42 48.18 -54.98
CA ARG A 45 8.88 48.66 -56.26
C ARG A 45 7.86 49.77 -56.05
N ASP A 46 6.99 49.61 -55.05
CA ASP A 46 5.98 50.62 -54.72
C ASP A 46 6.63 51.92 -54.23
N GLN A 47 7.69 51.82 -53.41
CA GLN A 47 8.45 52.99 -52.95
C GLN A 47 9.12 53.76 -54.11
N LEU A 48 9.65 53.07 -55.13
CA LEU A 48 10.22 53.71 -56.31
C LEU A 48 9.15 54.39 -57.18
N ALA A 49 7.97 53.81 -57.28
CA ALA A 49 6.85 54.39 -58.02
C ALA A 49 6.35 55.68 -57.35
N GLU A 50 6.27 55.70 -56.02
CA GLU A 50 5.90 56.88 -55.26
C GLU A 50 6.94 58.01 -55.42
N LEU A 51 8.23 57.68 -55.33
CA LEU A 51 9.32 58.65 -55.52
C LEU A 51 9.29 59.28 -56.93
N ALA A 52 8.96 58.48 -57.95
CA ALA A 52 8.86 58.95 -59.33
C ALA A 52 7.67 59.87 -59.54
N ARG A 53 6.60 59.65 -58.78
CA ARG A 53 5.40 60.50 -58.80
C ARG A 53 5.64 61.83 -58.12
N GLU A 54 6.30 61.86 -56.95
CA GLU A 54 6.68 63.10 -56.26
C GLU A 54 7.58 63.99 -57.14
N LYS A 55 8.52 63.38 -57.84
CA LYS A 55 9.33 64.07 -58.85
C LYS A 55 8.48 64.65 -59.98
N ALA A 56 7.53 63.89 -60.52
CA ALA A 56 6.66 64.34 -61.60
C ALA A 56 5.71 65.46 -61.18
N GLU A 57 5.30 65.47 -59.91
CA GLU A 57 4.50 66.53 -59.28
C GLU A 57 5.35 67.77 -58.90
N GLY A 58 6.67 67.71 -59.10
CA GLY A 58 7.61 68.81 -58.86
C GLY A 58 7.93 69.06 -57.39
N SER A 59 7.52 68.16 -56.49
CA SER A 59 7.78 68.27 -55.05
C SER A 59 9.19 67.80 -54.65
N LEU A 60 9.87 67.05 -55.54
CA LEU A 60 11.22 66.53 -55.33
C LEU A 60 12.17 66.99 -56.44
N ALA A 61 13.34 67.51 -56.07
CA ALA A 61 14.36 67.92 -57.03
C ALA A 61 15.02 66.70 -57.71
N GLU A 62 15.46 66.87 -58.96
CA GLU A 62 16.08 65.80 -59.77
C GLU A 62 17.26 65.11 -59.06
N ALA A 63 18.12 65.90 -58.41
CA ALA A 63 19.30 65.40 -57.70
C ALA A 63 18.93 64.56 -56.46
N ASP A 64 17.88 64.97 -55.73
CA ASP A 64 17.41 64.27 -54.54
C ASP A 64 16.73 62.95 -54.91
N PHE A 65 15.99 62.93 -56.03
CA PHE A 65 15.40 61.72 -56.60
C PHE A 65 16.46 60.67 -56.96
N ASP A 66 17.52 61.09 -57.67
CA ASP A 66 18.58 60.17 -58.09
C ASP A 66 19.35 59.59 -56.88
N GLN A 67 19.58 60.41 -55.85
CA GLN A 67 20.23 59.96 -54.61
C GLN A 67 19.36 58.94 -53.86
N ALA A 68 18.08 59.23 -53.64
CA ALA A 68 17.17 58.34 -52.93
C ALA A 68 16.95 57.02 -53.70
N ARG A 69 16.87 57.08 -55.02
CA ARG A 69 16.79 55.89 -55.88
C ARG A 69 18.02 54.99 -55.75
N GLN A 70 19.22 55.57 -55.75
CA GLN A 70 20.45 54.79 -55.61
C GLN A 70 20.55 54.10 -54.24
N GLU A 71 20.10 54.77 -53.18
CA GLU A 71 20.11 54.19 -51.83
C GLU A 71 19.09 53.03 -51.70
N LEU A 72 17.88 53.19 -52.26
CA LEU A 72 16.89 52.11 -52.35
C LEU A 72 17.42 50.90 -53.13
N GLN A 73 18.10 51.13 -54.26
CA GLN A 73 18.69 50.06 -55.06
C GLN A 73 19.82 49.32 -54.31
N ARG A 74 20.65 50.06 -53.55
CA ARG A 74 21.70 49.47 -52.71
C ARG A 74 21.13 48.61 -51.59
N ARG A 75 20.09 49.07 -50.90
CA ARG A 75 19.42 48.31 -49.83
C ARG A 75 18.75 47.05 -50.36
N LEU A 76 18.11 47.14 -51.53
CA LEU A 76 17.52 45.97 -52.19
C LEU A 76 18.59 44.93 -52.54
N LEU A 77 19.74 45.36 -53.07
CA LEU A 77 20.85 44.47 -53.36
C LEU A 77 21.37 43.78 -52.09
N GLU A 78 21.54 44.53 -50.99
CA GLU A 78 22.02 43.99 -49.70
C GLU A 78 21.05 43.00 -49.05
N GLU A 79 19.73 43.18 -49.25
CA GLU A 79 18.69 42.29 -48.73
C GLU A 79 18.44 41.06 -49.63
N VAL A 80 18.78 41.14 -50.91
CA VAL A 80 18.62 40.06 -51.90
C VAL A 80 19.90 39.23 -52.08
N ASP A 81 21.08 39.74 -51.67
CA ASP A 81 22.35 39.04 -51.80
C ASP A 81 22.43 37.80 -50.87
N PRO A 82 22.56 36.58 -51.40
CA PRO A 82 22.58 35.36 -50.59
C PRO A 82 23.83 35.21 -49.71
N ALA A 83 24.84 36.06 -49.84
CA ALA A 83 26.14 35.90 -49.19
C ALA A 83 26.19 36.28 -47.69
N THR A 84 25.19 36.99 -47.15
CA THR A 84 25.12 37.39 -45.72
C THR A 84 24.30 36.45 -44.83
N GLU A 85 23.65 35.41 -45.37
CA GLU A 85 22.92 34.38 -44.58
C GLU A 85 23.86 33.29 -43.97
N GLY A 86 25.15 33.58 -43.78
CA GLY A 86 26.15 32.66 -43.25
C GLY A 86 26.18 32.51 -41.72
N ALA A 87 25.04 32.50 -41.02
CA ALA A 87 24.99 32.15 -39.58
C ALA A 87 23.56 31.81 -39.09
N THR A 88 23.03 30.63 -39.45
CA THR A 88 21.89 30.07 -38.70
C THR A 88 22.37 29.45 -37.39
N PRO A 89 21.83 29.83 -36.21
CA PRO A 89 22.07 29.07 -35.00
C PRO A 89 21.43 27.68 -35.17
N ILE A 90 22.20 26.62 -34.97
CA ILE A 90 21.69 25.24 -35.02
C ILE A 90 20.74 25.03 -33.82
N ARG A 91 19.44 25.33 -33.99
CA ARG A 91 18.41 24.86 -33.07
C ARG A 91 18.12 23.40 -33.37
N HIS A 92 18.70 22.50 -32.57
CA HIS A 92 18.28 21.10 -32.51
C HIS A 92 16.86 21.03 -31.92
N GLY A 93 15.84 21.13 -32.77
CA GLY A 93 14.50 20.67 -32.41
C GLY A 93 14.53 19.13 -32.26
N PRO A 94 13.69 18.53 -31.39
CA PRO A 94 13.64 17.09 -31.24
C PRO A 94 13.31 16.44 -32.59
N SER A 95 14.21 15.59 -33.06
CA SER A 95 14.07 14.87 -34.32
C SER A 95 12.87 13.93 -34.27
N ARG A 96 12.17 13.72 -35.39
CA ARG A 96 11.09 12.71 -35.51
C ARG A 96 11.51 11.33 -34.97
N LYS A 97 12.81 11.01 -35.04
CA LYS A 97 13.39 9.77 -34.51
C LYS A 97 13.36 9.70 -32.97
N THR A 98 13.60 10.80 -32.27
CA THR A 98 13.57 10.82 -30.78
C THR A 98 12.14 10.68 -30.26
N ALA A 99 11.15 11.21 -30.97
CA ALA A 99 9.76 11.03 -30.61
C ALA A 99 9.24 9.60 -30.83
N VAL A 100 9.60 8.97 -31.95
CA VAL A 100 9.28 7.55 -32.19
C VAL A 100 9.98 6.67 -31.14
N ALA A 101 11.24 6.98 -30.79
CA ALA A 101 11.94 6.27 -29.73
C ALA A 101 11.20 6.37 -28.39
N LEU A 102 10.77 7.57 -27.97
CA LEU A 102 10.02 7.75 -26.72
C LEU A 102 8.66 7.04 -26.73
N MET A 103 7.95 7.04 -27.86
CA MET A 103 6.64 6.37 -27.99
C MET A 103 6.74 4.85 -27.79
N VAL A 104 7.86 4.23 -28.19
CA VAL A 104 8.10 2.79 -28.01
C VAL A 104 8.73 2.48 -26.65
N LEU A 105 9.68 3.30 -26.21
CA LEU A 105 10.51 3.00 -25.05
C LEU A 105 9.73 3.21 -23.73
N LEU A 106 8.81 4.17 -23.68
CA LEU A 106 7.97 4.42 -22.50
C LEU A 106 7.04 3.24 -22.14
N PRO A 107 6.23 2.66 -23.05
CA PRO A 107 5.40 1.50 -22.73
C PRO A 107 6.22 0.24 -22.44
N VAL A 108 7.36 0.05 -23.12
CA VAL A 108 8.26 -1.08 -22.84
C VAL A 108 8.84 -0.99 -21.44
N CYS A 109 9.30 0.19 -21.01
CA CYS A 109 9.74 0.41 -19.63
C CYS A 109 8.61 0.20 -18.61
N GLY A 110 7.38 0.61 -18.94
CA GLY A 110 6.21 0.35 -18.08
C GLY A 110 5.92 -1.14 -17.91
N LEU A 111 5.97 -1.91 -19.00
CA LEU A 111 5.79 -3.37 -18.96
C LEU A 111 6.90 -4.08 -18.20
N LEU A 112 8.17 -3.68 -18.42
CA LEU A 112 9.32 -4.23 -17.70
C LEU A 112 9.29 -3.88 -16.20
N GLY A 113 8.97 -2.63 -15.86
CA GLY A 113 8.82 -2.20 -14.47
C GLY A 113 7.71 -2.96 -13.75
N TYR A 114 6.57 -3.18 -14.40
CA TYR A 114 5.50 -4.01 -13.86
C TYR A 114 5.92 -5.49 -13.72
N GLY A 115 6.67 -6.04 -14.68
CA GLY A 115 7.18 -7.42 -14.60
C GLY A 115 8.20 -7.63 -13.47
N LEU A 116 9.04 -6.64 -13.17
CA LEU A 116 10.10 -6.74 -12.16
C LEU A 116 9.64 -6.38 -10.74
N LEU A 117 8.81 -5.35 -10.58
CA LEU A 117 8.37 -4.83 -9.27
C LEU A 117 6.89 -5.11 -8.97
N GLY A 118 6.09 -5.47 -9.97
CA GLY A 118 4.66 -5.72 -9.80
C GLY A 118 4.37 -7.13 -9.28
N ASN A 119 3.13 -7.33 -8.86
CA ASN A 119 2.62 -8.65 -8.49
C ASN A 119 1.67 -9.16 -9.58
N PRO A 120 2.14 -9.93 -10.57
CA PRO A 120 1.30 -10.43 -11.66
C PRO A 120 0.17 -11.34 -11.17
N LYS A 121 0.30 -11.93 -9.96
CA LYS A 121 -0.75 -12.75 -9.34
C LYS A 121 -1.94 -11.92 -8.86
N ALA A 122 -1.78 -10.61 -8.66
CA ALA A 122 -2.88 -9.71 -8.30
C ALA A 122 -3.90 -9.49 -9.44
N LEU A 123 -3.58 -9.94 -10.66
CA LEU A 123 -4.49 -9.95 -11.80
C LEU A 123 -5.30 -11.25 -11.91
N ASP A 124 -5.02 -12.25 -11.06
CA ASP A 124 -5.72 -13.53 -11.06
C ASP A 124 -7.14 -13.36 -10.48
N PRO A 125 -8.20 -13.64 -11.28
CA PRO A 125 -9.58 -13.58 -10.82
C PRO A 125 -9.83 -14.37 -9.53
N MET A 126 -9.09 -15.47 -9.29
CA MET A 126 -9.22 -16.28 -8.08
C MET A 126 -8.67 -15.60 -6.82
N GLN A 127 -7.74 -14.66 -6.95
CA GLN A 127 -7.18 -13.88 -5.83
C GLN A 127 -7.89 -12.53 -5.64
N THR A 128 -8.56 -12.04 -6.67
CA THR A 128 -9.41 -10.82 -6.61
C THR A 128 -10.86 -11.10 -6.21
N ALA A 129 -11.27 -12.36 -6.08
CA ALA A 129 -12.49 -12.70 -5.37
C ALA A 129 -12.38 -12.16 -3.94
N ALA A 130 -13.39 -11.42 -3.47
CA ALA A 130 -13.42 -10.89 -2.11
C ALA A 130 -12.99 -12.00 -1.13
N PRO A 131 -12.08 -11.74 -0.17
CA PRO A 131 -11.71 -12.75 0.82
C PRO A 131 -13.01 -13.30 1.36
N GLN A 132 -13.23 -14.62 1.23
CA GLN A 132 -14.46 -15.25 1.72
C GLN A 132 -14.66 -14.75 3.14
N GLN A 133 -15.66 -13.89 3.34
CA GLN A 133 -15.89 -13.31 4.64
C GLN A 133 -16.16 -14.49 5.57
N MET A 134 -15.27 -14.71 6.54
CA MET A 134 -15.48 -15.70 7.58
C MET A 134 -16.64 -15.19 8.42
N THR A 135 -17.84 -15.67 8.12
CA THR A 135 -19.02 -15.37 8.93
C THR A 135 -19.03 -16.27 10.18
N PRO A 136 -19.64 -15.82 11.28
CA PRO A 136 -19.79 -16.65 12.47
C PRO A 136 -20.43 -18.02 12.19
N GLU A 137 -21.38 -18.07 11.25
CA GLU A 137 -22.06 -19.30 10.84
C GLU A 137 -21.07 -20.27 10.18
N LYS A 138 -20.24 -19.78 9.26
CA LYS A 138 -19.25 -20.61 8.57
C LYS A 138 -18.16 -21.11 9.53
N ILE A 139 -17.76 -20.30 10.51
CA ILE A 139 -16.86 -20.73 11.59
C ILE A 139 -17.52 -21.86 12.39
N ASN A 140 -18.80 -21.70 12.76
CA ASN A 140 -19.53 -22.72 13.51
C ASN A 140 -19.69 -24.04 12.72
N GLU A 141 -19.93 -23.98 11.42
CA GLU A 141 -19.95 -25.15 10.53
C GLU A 141 -18.60 -25.86 10.50
N MET A 142 -17.50 -25.11 10.34
CA MET A 142 -16.13 -25.67 10.33
C MET A 142 -15.80 -26.36 11.66
N VAL A 143 -16.12 -25.72 12.79
CA VAL A 143 -15.91 -26.29 14.13
C VAL A 143 -16.76 -27.55 14.35
N SER A 144 -18.01 -27.54 13.88
CA SER A 144 -18.91 -28.69 13.98
C SER A 144 -18.44 -29.87 13.12
N ALA A 145 -17.93 -29.61 11.91
CA ALA A 145 -17.34 -30.63 11.04
C ALA A 145 -16.08 -31.23 11.67
N LEU A 146 -15.23 -30.40 12.29
CA LEU A 146 -14.06 -30.86 13.04
C LEU A 146 -14.46 -31.76 14.22
N ALA A 147 -15.47 -31.34 15.00
CA ALA A 147 -15.98 -32.13 16.11
C ALA A 147 -16.53 -33.50 15.66
N ALA A 148 -17.28 -33.54 14.57
CA ALA A 148 -17.80 -34.79 14.01
C ALA A 148 -16.66 -35.72 13.56
N LYS A 149 -15.64 -35.19 12.90
CA LYS A 149 -14.46 -35.95 12.46
C LYS A 149 -13.69 -36.55 13.64
N LEU A 150 -13.50 -35.77 14.71
CA LEU A 150 -12.79 -36.23 15.91
C LEU A 150 -13.62 -37.24 16.72
N LYS A 151 -14.95 -37.13 16.72
CA LYS A 151 -15.81 -38.18 17.29
C LYS A 151 -15.70 -39.51 16.53
N ALA A 152 -15.59 -39.46 15.20
CA ALA A 152 -15.43 -40.65 14.37
C ALA A 152 -14.02 -41.27 14.47
N ASN A 153 -12.99 -40.43 14.68
CA ASN A 153 -11.61 -40.86 14.91
C ASN A 153 -11.04 -40.15 16.16
N PRO A 154 -11.23 -40.75 17.36
CA PRO A 154 -10.88 -40.10 18.61
C PRO A 154 -9.38 -40.08 18.90
N ASP A 155 -8.56 -40.85 18.17
CA ASP A 155 -7.11 -40.96 18.37
C ASP A 155 -6.35 -39.79 17.75
N ASN A 156 -6.72 -38.56 18.14
CA ASN A 156 -6.03 -37.34 17.75
C ASN A 156 -6.09 -36.29 18.87
N PRO A 157 -5.25 -36.42 19.90
CA PRO A 157 -5.21 -35.48 21.02
C PRO A 157 -4.95 -34.03 20.60
N GLN A 158 -4.15 -33.81 19.55
CA GLN A 158 -3.86 -32.47 19.02
C GLN A 158 -5.09 -31.86 18.33
N GLY A 159 -5.85 -32.68 17.61
CA GLY A 159 -7.13 -32.25 17.01
C GLY A 159 -8.15 -31.87 18.08
N TRP A 160 -8.24 -32.64 19.16
CA TRP A 160 -9.09 -32.31 20.31
C TRP A 160 -8.67 -31.01 21.00
N LEU A 161 -7.36 -30.76 21.13
CA LEU A 161 -6.85 -29.51 21.68
C LEU A 161 -7.22 -28.30 20.81
N MET A 162 -7.10 -28.44 19.49
CA MET A 162 -7.53 -27.41 18.55
C MET A 162 -9.02 -27.13 18.69
N LEU A 163 -9.84 -28.19 18.75
CA LEU A 163 -11.29 -28.06 18.95
C LEU A 163 -11.63 -27.35 20.26
N ALA A 164 -10.93 -27.68 21.35
CA ALA A 164 -11.12 -27.05 22.65
C ALA A 164 -10.85 -25.54 22.60
N ARG A 165 -9.75 -25.12 21.97
CA ARG A 165 -9.41 -23.71 21.76
C ARG A 165 -10.46 -22.99 20.90
N SER A 166 -10.95 -23.65 19.85
CA SER A 166 -12.02 -23.09 19.01
C SER A 166 -13.30 -22.88 19.82
N TYR A 167 -13.75 -23.87 20.59
CA TYR A 167 -14.91 -23.72 21.45
C TYR A 167 -14.72 -22.62 22.49
N LYS A 168 -13.55 -22.53 23.12
CA LYS A 168 -13.21 -21.45 24.08
C LYS A 168 -13.31 -20.07 23.42
N SER A 169 -12.76 -19.89 22.22
CA SER A 169 -12.84 -18.60 21.49
C SER A 169 -14.26 -18.21 21.11
N MET A 170 -15.15 -19.19 20.96
CA MET A 170 -16.57 -18.98 20.68
C MET A 170 -17.42 -18.81 21.94
N GLY A 171 -16.81 -18.83 23.14
CA GLY A 171 -17.52 -18.76 24.43
C GLY A 171 -18.27 -20.04 24.80
N ARG A 172 -18.07 -21.15 24.08
CA ARG A 172 -18.73 -22.44 24.28
C ARG A 172 -17.94 -23.28 25.30
N TYR A 173 -17.88 -22.78 26.54
CA TYR A 173 -16.96 -23.31 27.56
C TYR A 173 -17.23 -24.77 27.93
N ASP A 174 -18.50 -25.20 28.04
CA ASP A 174 -18.83 -26.60 28.34
C ASP A 174 -18.27 -27.58 27.30
N GLU A 175 -18.40 -27.24 26.02
CA GLU A 175 -17.89 -28.06 24.92
C GLU A 175 -16.35 -28.01 24.84
N ALA A 176 -15.76 -26.86 25.16
CA ALA A 176 -14.32 -26.73 25.30
C ALA A 176 -13.78 -27.64 26.41
N VAL A 177 -14.46 -27.73 27.56
CA VAL A 177 -14.07 -28.62 28.67
C VAL A 177 -14.05 -30.10 28.24
N GLN A 178 -15.05 -30.53 27.46
CA GLN A 178 -15.09 -31.90 26.93
C GLN A 178 -13.98 -32.17 25.91
N ALA A 179 -13.72 -31.22 25.02
CA ALA A 179 -12.64 -31.33 24.04
C ALA A 179 -11.25 -31.35 24.72
N PHE A 180 -11.03 -30.54 25.76
CA PHE A 180 -9.81 -30.61 26.57
C PHE A 180 -9.65 -31.95 27.28
N ALA A 181 -10.74 -32.56 27.77
CA ALA A 181 -10.69 -33.88 28.40
C ALA A 181 -10.22 -34.96 27.40
N ASN A 182 -10.67 -34.90 26.14
CA ASN A 182 -10.20 -35.81 25.09
C ASN A 182 -8.76 -35.50 24.64
N ALA A 183 -8.26 -34.29 24.90
CA ALA A 183 -6.90 -33.87 24.62
C ALA A 183 -5.93 -34.10 25.79
N GLU A 184 -6.36 -34.77 26.87
CA GLU A 184 -5.59 -34.84 28.12
C GLU A 184 -4.15 -35.35 27.92
N SER A 185 -3.96 -36.35 27.05
CA SER A 185 -2.63 -36.88 26.74
C SER A 185 -1.69 -35.87 26.03
N ALA A 186 -2.24 -34.91 25.28
CA ALA A 186 -1.46 -33.84 24.63
C ALA A 186 -1.14 -32.68 25.57
N ILE A 187 -1.91 -32.47 26.64
CA ILE A 187 -1.75 -31.32 27.53
C ILE A 187 -1.03 -31.66 28.85
N ASN A 188 -0.90 -32.94 29.18
CA ASN A 188 -0.46 -33.39 30.50
C ASN A 188 0.89 -32.84 31.00
N ASN A 189 1.79 -32.46 30.08
CA ASN A 189 3.10 -31.89 30.39
C ASN A 189 3.28 -30.46 29.85
N GLU A 190 2.17 -29.80 29.50
CA GLU A 190 2.17 -28.46 28.90
C GLU A 190 1.50 -27.46 29.87
N PRO A 191 2.27 -26.69 30.67
CA PRO A 191 1.72 -25.80 31.69
C PRO A 191 0.67 -24.82 31.16
N ASP A 192 0.91 -24.25 29.99
CA ASP A 192 -0.02 -23.36 29.29
C ASP A 192 -1.38 -24.01 29.03
N GLN A 193 -1.37 -25.26 28.58
CA GLN A 193 -2.59 -25.97 28.22
C GLN A 193 -3.34 -26.45 29.46
N LEU A 194 -2.63 -26.87 30.50
CA LEU A 194 -3.20 -27.21 31.80
C LEU A 194 -3.87 -25.98 32.45
N ALA A 195 -3.21 -24.82 32.42
CA ALA A 195 -3.76 -23.56 32.92
C ALA A 195 -4.99 -23.13 32.11
N SER A 196 -4.91 -23.18 30.78
CA SER A 196 -6.04 -22.85 29.90
C SER A 196 -7.22 -23.79 30.11
N TYR A 197 -6.98 -25.09 30.35
CA TYR A 197 -8.05 -26.03 30.68
C TYR A 197 -8.70 -25.71 32.03
N ALA A 198 -7.90 -25.41 33.06
CA ALA A 198 -8.41 -25.00 34.37
C ALA A 198 -9.28 -23.73 34.29
N GLU A 199 -8.80 -22.71 33.58
CA GLU A 199 -9.56 -21.48 33.32
C GLU A 199 -10.87 -21.76 32.59
N THR A 200 -10.83 -22.64 31.57
CA THR A 200 -12.04 -23.02 30.81
C THR A 200 -13.08 -23.72 31.70
N ILE A 201 -12.64 -24.56 32.65
CA ILE A 201 -13.55 -25.17 33.65
C ILE A 201 -14.18 -24.09 34.53
N ALA A 202 -13.40 -23.12 35.01
CA ALA A 202 -13.91 -22.02 35.84
C ALA A 202 -14.92 -21.15 35.08
N MET A 203 -14.67 -20.87 33.80
CA MET A 203 -15.60 -20.13 32.95
C MET A 203 -16.89 -20.91 32.69
N ALA A 204 -16.80 -22.23 32.48
CA ALA A 204 -17.98 -23.08 32.26
C ALA A 204 -18.88 -23.19 33.51
N ASN A 205 -18.27 -23.35 34.69
CA ASN A 205 -19.02 -23.58 35.92
C ASN A 205 -19.44 -22.29 36.65
N GLY A 206 -18.81 -21.15 36.36
CA GLY A 206 -19.06 -19.86 37.02
C GLY A 206 -18.71 -19.83 38.51
N ARG A 207 -17.88 -20.77 38.99
CA ARG A 207 -17.53 -20.96 40.41
C ARG A 207 -16.06 -20.63 40.70
N GLY A 208 -15.37 -19.97 39.78
CA GLY A 208 -13.94 -19.72 39.91
C GLY A 208 -13.10 -21.00 39.84
N ILE A 209 -11.82 -20.88 40.23
CA ILE A 209 -10.84 -21.96 40.13
C ILE A 209 -11.02 -22.93 41.31
N THR A 210 -11.92 -23.92 41.13
CA THR A 210 -12.27 -24.92 42.15
C THR A 210 -12.24 -26.35 41.61
N GLY A 211 -12.19 -27.35 42.51
CA GLY A 211 -12.27 -28.77 42.14
C GLY A 211 -11.18 -29.21 41.16
N LYS A 212 -11.57 -29.76 40.00
CA LYS A 212 -10.63 -30.21 38.95
C LYS A 212 -9.74 -29.06 38.42
N ALA A 213 -10.24 -27.82 38.38
CA ALA A 213 -9.44 -26.69 37.92
C ALA A 213 -8.21 -26.45 38.81
N VAL A 214 -8.38 -26.57 40.14
CA VAL A 214 -7.26 -26.47 41.09
C VAL A 214 -6.23 -27.57 40.84
N GLN A 215 -6.68 -28.81 40.63
CA GLN A 215 -5.78 -29.94 40.36
C GLN A 215 -4.95 -29.73 39.08
N LEU A 216 -5.56 -29.15 38.04
CA LEU A 216 -4.87 -28.82 36.79
C LEU A 216 -3.86 -27.70 36.97
N VAL A 217 -4.20 -26.65 37.73
CA VAL A 217 -3.27 -25.56 38.07
C VAL A 217 -2.10 -26.09 38.89
N GLU A 218 -2.36 -26.92 39.90
CA GLU A 218 -1.31 -27.57 40.69
C GLU A 218 -0.41 -28.47 39.84
N LYS A 219 -0.99 -29.19 38.87
CA LYS A 219 -0.22 -29.99 37.91
C LYS A 219 0.66 -29.10 37.03
N ALA A 220 0.13 -27.99 36.53
CA ALA A 220 0.90 -27.03 35.73
C ALA A 220 2.09 -26.47 36.53
N LEU A 221 1.87 -26.09 37.79
CA LEU A 221 2.94 -25.61 38.68
C LEU A 221 3.95 -26.70 39.08
N LYS A 222 3.58 -27.97 39.02
CA LYS A 222 4.55 -29.07 39.17
C LYS A 222 5.45 -29.23 37.94
N VAL A 223 4.92 -28.94 36.75
CA VAL A 223 5.70 -29.00 35.50
C VAL A 223 6.60 -27.76 35.39
N ASP A 224 6.05 -26.57 35.65
CA ASP A 224 6.79 -25.31 35.72
C ASP A 224 6.34 -24.49 36.94
N PRO A 225 7.13 -24.48 38.03
CA PRO A 225 6.81 -23.73 39.25
C PRO A 225 6.70 -22.22 39.08
N ASN A 226 7.29 -21.66 38.03
CA ASN A 226 7.30 -20.22 37.77
C ASN A 226 6.32 -19.82 36.67
N HIS A 227 5.50 -20.74 36.16
CA HIS A 227 4.56 -20.47 35.07
C HIS A 227 3.56 -19.36 35.44
N ALA A 228 3.72 -18.19 34.82
CA ALA A 228 3.00 -16.97 35.19
C ALA A 228 1.48 -17.14 35.25
N HIS A 229 0.88 -17.76 34.22
CA HIS A 229 -0.57 -17.95 34.15
C HIS A 229 -1.06 -18.89 35.26
N SER A 230 -0.33 -19.97 35.57
CA SER A 230 -0.71 -20.87 36.66
C SER A 230 -0.54 -20.23 38.04
N LEU A 231 0.51 -19.44 38.25
CA LEU A 231 0.69 -18.67 39.49
C LEU A 231 -0.46 -17.67 39.68
N PHE A 232 -0.88 -17.02 38.60
CA PHE A 232 -2.01 -16.10 38.61
C PHE A 232 -3.30 -16.81 39.04
N LEU A 233 -3.66 -17.91 38.37
CA LEU A 233 -4.86 -18.69 38.69
C LEU A 233 -4.82 -19.28 40.10
N ALA A 234 -3.66 -19.78 40.54
CA ALA A 234 -3.48 -20.35 41.88
C ALA A 234 -3.64 -19.31 42.99
N GLY A 235 -3.08 -18.10 42.81
CA GLY A 235 -3.25 -17.04 43.78
C GLY A 235 -4.67 -16.50 43.83
N ALA A 236 -5.36 -16.41 42.67
CA ALA A 236 -6.79 -16.06 42.63
C ALA A 236 -7.64 -17.09 43.39
N ALA A 237 -7.43 -18.38 43.12
CA ALA A 237 -8.09 -19.48 43.83
C ALA A 237 -7.84 -19.41 45.34
N ALA A 238 -6.59 -19.14 45.76
CA ALA A 238 -6.24 -19.05 47.16
C ALA A 238 -6.87 -17.84 47.85
N MET A 239 -7.00 -16.71 47.17
CA MET A 239 -7.70 -15.53 47.66
C MET A 239 -9.19 -15.77 47.84
N GLU A 240 -9.86 -16.36 46.85
CA GLU A 240 -11.28 -16.71 46.94
C GLU A 240 -11.54 -17.70 48.09
N ALA A 241 -10.60 -18.61 48.33
CA ALA A 241 -10.66 -19.55 49.46
C ALA A 241 -10.28 -18.92 50.81
N GLY A 242 -9.94 -17.64 50.88
CA GLY A 242 -9.51 -16.94 52.10
C GLY A 242 -8.13 -17.39 52.62
N ASN A 243 -7.35 -18.10 51.81
CA ASN A 243 -6.02 -18.57 52.18
C ASN A 243 -4.94 -17.57 51.76
N ASN A 244 -4.86 -16.46 52.50
CA ASN A 244 -3.91 -15.37 52.24
C ASN A 244 -2.46 -15.85 52.18
N LYS A 245 -2.07 -16.85 53.00
CA LYS A 245 -0.71 -17.39 53.00
C LYS A 245 -0.35 -18.04 51.66
N LYS A 246 -1.24 -18.89 51.12
CA LYS A 246 -1.02 -19.51 49.81
C LYS A 246 -1.11 -18.49 48.68
N GLY A 247 -2.05 -17.55 48.74
CA GLY A 247 -2.19 -16.51 47.72
C GLY A 247 -0.92 -15.66 47.58
N LEU A 248 -0.33 -15.24 48.69
CA LEU A 248 0.96 -14.54 48.70
C LEU A 248 2.07 -15.40 48.09
N ALA A 249 2.16 -16.69 48.47
CA ALA A 249 3.18 -17.60 47.95
C ALA A 249 3.12 -17.78 46.42
N TYR A 250 1.94 -17.63 45.80
CA TYR A 250 1.79 -17.71 44.35
C TYR A 250 2.00 -16.36 43.64
N TRP A 251 1.52 -15.26 44.21
CA TRP A 251 1.55 -13.97 43.54
C TRP A 251 2.83 -13.15 43.77
N GLU A 252 3.57 -13.40 44.84
CA GLU A 252 4.90 -12.79 45.05
C GLU A 252 5.92 -13.16 43.95
N PRO A 253 6.08 -14.44 43.56
CA PRO A 253 6.97 -14.81 42.44
C PRO A 253 6.41 -14.46 41.06
N LEU A 254 5.10 -14.19 40.95
CA LEU A 254 4.47 -13.72 39.72
C LEU A 254 4.78 -12.26 39.43
N LEU A 255 4.77 -11.40 40.46
CA LEU A 255 4.91 -9.96 40.31
C LEU A 255 6.10 -9.50 39.45
N PRO A 256 7.34 -10.01 39.61
CA PRO A 256 8.46 -9.60 38.76
C PRO A 256 8.38 -10.10 37.32
N GLN A 257 7.46 -11.02 36.99
CA GLN A 257 7.26 -11.53 35.63
C GLN A 257 6.25 -10.70 34.83
N LEU A 258 5.46 -9.87 35.51
CA LEU A 258 4.43 -9.05 34.88
C LEU A 258 5.05 -7.77 34.28
N GLU A 259 4.45 -7.29 33.20
CA GLU A 259 4.85 -6.02 32.60
C GLU A 259 4.61 -4.87 33.60
N PRO A 260 5.64 -4.06 33.90
CA PRO A 260 5.51 -2.93 34.81
C PRO A 260 4.44 -1.94 34.34
N GLY A 261 3.53 -1.57 35.23
CA GLY A 261 2.42 -0.66 34.96
C GLY A 261 1.17 -1.32 34.38
N SER A 262 1.21 -2.60 34.00
CA SER A 262 0.05 -3.31 33.44
C SER A 262 -1.09 -3.42 34.44
N GLU A 263 -2.33 -3.49 33.93
CA GLU A 263 -3.53 -3.68 34.78
C GLU A 263 -3.42 -4.95 35.65
N VAL A 264 -2.87 -6.02 35.08
CA VAL A 264 -2.63 -7.29 35.78
C VAL A 264 -1.65 -7.10 36.94
N GLU A 265 -0.55 -6.37 36.73
CA GLU A 265 0.42 -6.08 37.79
C GLU A 265 -0.22 -5.27 38.93
N GLN A 266 -0.99 -4.23 38.59
CA GLN A 266 -1.69 -3.41 39.58
C GLN A 266 -2.71 -4.25 40.38
N MET A 267 -3.46 -5.12 39.70
CA MET A 267 -4.42 -6.03 40.32
C MET A 267 -3.74 -7.00 41.29
N VAL A 268 -2.66 -7.66 40.85
CA VAL A 268 -1.89 -8.60 41.67
C VAL A 268 -1.28 -7.89 42.88
N ARG A 269 -0.69 -6.70 42.68
CA ARG A 269 -0.11 -5.87 43.76
C ARG A 269 -1.16 -5.48 44.80
N GLY A 270 -2.30 -4.95 44.37
CA GLY A 270 -3.39 -4.58 45.27
C GLY A 270 -3.97 -5.79 46.02
N GLY A 271 -4.02 -6.95 45.37
CA GLY A 271 -4.41 -8.20 46.01
C GLY A 271 -3.42 -8.69 47.08
N ILE A 272 -2.11 -8.60 46.80
CA ILE A 272 -1.04 -8.87 47.78
C ILE A 272 -1.17 -7.97 49.01
N GLU A 273 -1.41 -6.67 48.82
CA GLU A 273 -1.59 -5.72 49.92
C GLU A 273 -2.81 -6.08 50.80
N LYS A 274 -3.95 -6.39 50.17
CA LYS A 274 -5.15 -6.84 50.89
C LYS A 274 -4.90 -8.12 51.69
N MET A 275 -4.23 -9.11 51.09
CA MET A 275 -3.89 -10.37 51.78
C MET A 275 -2.96 -10.16 52.98
N ARG A 276 -2.04 -9.19 52.91
CA ARG A 276 -1.15 -8.83 54.03
C ARG A 276 -1.89 -8.08 55.14
N ALA A 277 -2.86 -7.25 54.79
CA ALA A 277 -3.65 -6.46 55.73
C ALA A 277 -4.68 -7.30 56.49
N GLY A 278 -5.23 -8.35 55.89
CA GLY A 278 -6.21 -9.26 56.51
C GLY A 278 -5.61 -10.30 57.45
N LYS A 279 -4.65 -9.92 58.30
CA LYS A 279 -4.07 -10.80 59.34
C LYS A 279 -4.95 -10.86 60.60
#